data_AF-O43015-F1
#
_entry.id   AF-O43015-F1
#
_cell.length_a   1.000
_cell.length_b   1.000
_cell.length_c   1.000
_cell.angle_alpha   90.00
_cell.angle_beta   90.00
_cell.angle_gamma   90.00
#
_symmetry.space_group_name_H-M   'P 1'
#
loop_
_entity.id
_entity.type
_entity.pdbx_description
1 polymer ?
#
loop_
_entity_poly.entity_id
_entity_poly.type
_entity_poly.pdbx_seq_one_letter_code
_entity_poly.pdbx_strand_id
1 'polypeptide(L)'
;MLFNNFLCFAVSAIPLVSAMPLGNAPYHHHHHAGLNASNITVGVNVTNTTAFSKRDGGFPDGVYDCSSFPDDQNGVVRLDYLGFGGWSGVQKNDGKYGTASTCQDNTYCSYACKPGMSKTQWPSEQPDNGVSVGGLYCKNGKLYLTQKDNSNLCEDGKGTAYVKNTLSSNVAICRTDYPGTENMNIPTNIDGGSKQPLSDVDEDSYYNWGGKKTSAQYYVNKSGRSAEDVCVWGNEGDDYGNWAPMNFGSGYTDGKTWLSMSFNPLSSAKLDYNIRIKSDGGSLSGDCYYEDGSFHGSTADSSGCTVSVTGGNAYFELY
;
A
#
# COMPACT_ATOMS: atom_id res chain seq x y z
N MET A 1 29.01 -21.89 31.26
CA MET A 1 27.58 -21.56 31.34
C MET A 1 27.41 -20.11 30.93
N LEU A 2 27.02 -19.85 29.69
CA LEU A 2 26.57 -18.55 29.19
C LEU A 2 25.76 -18.86 27.92
N PHE A 3 24.45 -19.03 28.11
CA PHE A 3 23.47 -19.21 27.04
C PHE A 3 23.36 -17.88 26.29
N ASN A 4 23.78 -17.83 25.03
CA ASN A 4 23.51 -16.69 24.17
C ASN A 4 22.24 -17.01 23.36
N ASN A 5 21.11 -16.50 23.83
CA ASN A 5 19.83 -16.56 23.16
C ASN A 5 19.85 -15.68 21.91
N PHE A 6 20.17 -16.26 20.75
CA PHE A 6 19.79 -15.66 19.47
C PHE A 6 18.30 -15.94 19.23
N LEU A 7 17.44 -15.03 19.68
CA LEU A 7 16.07 -14.94 19.16
C LEU A 7 16.15 -14.43 17.72
N CYS A 8 16.12 -15.35 16.76
CA CYS A 8 15.75 -15.02 15.39
C CYS A 8 14.25 -14.67 15.38
N PHE A 9 13.92 -13.38 15.42
CA PHE A 9 12.61 -12.90 15.02
C PHE A 9 12.49 -13.12 13.51
N ALA A 10 11.76 -14.15 13.11
CA ALA A 10 11.37 -14.35 11.73
C ALA A 10 10.37 -13.25 11.35
N VAL A 11 10.84 -12.18 10.71
CA VAL A 11 10.02 -11.39 9.81
C VAL A 11 9.67 -12.34 8.67
N SER A 12 8.55 -13.05 8.83
CA SER A 12 8.13 -14.03 7.84
C SER A 12 7.63 -13.26 6.63
N ALA A 13 8.51 -13.00 5.66
CA ALA A 13 8.11 -12.82 4.27
C ALA A 13 7.55 -14.16 3.79
N ILE A 14 6.37 -14.54 4.28
CA ILE A 14 5.56 -15.57 3.63
C ILE A 14 5.02 -14.87 2.40
N PRO A 15 5.47 -15.22 1.18
CA PRO A 15 4.71 -14.83 0.01
C PRO A 15 3.33 -15.45 0.19
N LEU A 16 2.30 -14.62 0.37
CA LEU A 16 0.91 -15.02 0.34
C LEU A 16 0.61 -15.53 -1.09
N VAL A 17 0.86 -16.81 -1.35
CA VAL A 17 0.45 -17.49 -2.59
C VAL A 17 -1.04 -17.86 -2.52
N SER A 18 -1.87 -17.01 -1.91
CA SER A 18 -3.31 -17.20 -1.83
C SER A 18 -4.07 -15.90 -2.05
N ALA A 19 -3.77 -15.21 -3.15
CA ALA A 19 -4.66 -14.19 -3.70
C ALA A 19 -4.69 -14.36 -5.23
N MET A 20 -5.45 -15.33 -5.73
CA MET A 20 -6.05 -15.20 -7.05
C MET A 20 -7.45 -14.63 -6.80
N PRO A 21 -7.76 -13.36 -7.14
CA PRO A 21 -9.14 -12.93 -7.17
C PRO A 21 -9.86 -13.77 -8.23
N LEU A 22 -10.86 -14.55 -7.81
CA LEU A 22 -11.84 -15.13 -8.70
C LEU A 22 -12.67 -13.99 -9.29
N GLY A 23 -12.19 -13.39 -10.39
CA GLY A 23 -12.90 -12.34 -11.07
C GLY A 23 -12.02 -11.53 -12.00
N ASN A 24 -11.77 -12.07 -13.20
CA ASN A 24 -11.40 -11.24 -14.35
C ASN A 24 -12.54 -10.25 -14.60
N ALA A 25 -12.42 -9.01 -14.13
CA ALA A 25 -13.09 -7.91 -14.80
C ALA A 25 -12.27 -7.61 -16.07
N PRO A 26 -12.84 -7.73 -17.28
CA PRO A 26 -12.11 -7.43 -18.51
C PRO A 26 -11.77 -5.94 -18.55
N TYR A 27 -10.49 -5.62 -18.36
CA TYR A 27 -9.93 -4.30 -18.61
C TYR A 27 -9.89 -4.05 -20.12
N HIS A 28 -10.69 -3.11 -20.59
CA HIS A 28 -10.56 -2.58 -21.94
C HIS A 28 -9.35 -1.64 -22.00
N HIS A 29 -8.28 -2.06 -22.67
CA HIS A 29 -7.20 -1.17 -23.09
C HIS A 29 -7.77 -0.07 -24.01
N HIS A 30 -7.91 1.14 -23.50
CA HIS A 30 -8.12 2.31 -24.34
C HIS A 30 -6.77 2.75 -24.92
N HIS A 31 -6.50 2.34 -26.16
CA HIS A 31 -5.46 2.96 -26.99
C HIS A 31 -5.86 4.41 -27.27
N HIS A 32 -5.06 5.37 -26.78
CA HIS A 32 -5.16 6.77 -27.18
C HIS A 32 -4.71 6.94 -28.64
N ALA A 33 -5.65 6.82 -29.58
CA ALA A 33 -5.47 7.31 -30.95
C ALA A 33 -5.76 8.81 -30.97
N GLY A 34 -4.75 9.62 -31.31
CA GLY A 34 -4.85 11.06 -31.39
C GLY A 34 -5.91 11.52 -32.39
N LEU A 35 -6.83 12.37 -31.93
CA LEU A 35 -7.72 13.14 -32.81
C LEU A 35 -7.37 14.61 -32.71
N ASN A 36 -7.17 15.18 -33.91
CA ASN A 36 -6.75 16.54 -34.20
C ASN A 36 -7.66 17.60 -33.56
N ALA A 37 -7.00 18.66 -33.12
CA ALA A 37 -7.59 19.92 -32.71
C ALA A 37 -8.51 20.48 -33.82
N SER A 38 -9.75 20.77 -33.47
CA SER A 38 -10.60 21.72 -34.20
C SER A 38 -11.40 22.52 -33.18
N ASN A 39 -11.18 23.83 -33.26
CA ASN A 39 -11.67 24.86 -32.35
C ASN A 39 -13.19 24.81 -32.16
N ILE A 40 -13.64 24.52 -30.95
CA ILE A 40 -15.00 24.84 -30.51
C ILE A 40 -14.90 25.66 -29.23
N THR A 41 -15.02 26.97 -29.40
CA THR A 41 -15.16 27.96 -28.34
C THR A 41 -16.58 27.88 -27.80
N VAL A 42 -16.79 27.17 -26.68
CA VAL A 42 -18.02 27.30 -25.89
C VAL A 42 -17.61 27.71 -24.50
N GLY A 43 -17.89 28.97 -24.16
CA GLY A 43 -17.70 29.50 -22.83
C GLY A 43 -18.61 28.79 -21.84
N VAL A 44 -18.03 27.99 -20.97
CA VAL A 44 -18.71 27.45 -19.79
C VAL A 44 -18.04 28.10 -18.58
N ASN A 45 -18.80 28.97 -17.91
CA ASN A 45 -18.45 29.52 -16.61
C ASN A 45 -18.36 28.37 -15.60
N VAL A 46 -17.14 27.91 -15.29
CA VAL A 46 -16.89 27.03 -14.15
C VAL A 46 -16.86 27.89 -12.90
N THR A 47 -18.04 28.19 -12.35
CA THR A 47 -18.17 28.72 -11.00
C THR A 47 -18.31 27.58 -10.00
N ASN A 48 -17.40 27.56 -9.02
CA ASN A 48 -17.40 26.77 -7.80
C ASN A 48 -17.29 25.25 -7.93
N THR A 49 -16.04 24.77 -8.00
CA THR A 49 -15.66 23.66 -7.13
C THR A 49 -15.91 24.10 -5.68
N THR A 50 -17.01 23.66 -5.09
CA THR A 50 -17.20 23.75 -3.64
C THR A 50 -16.02 23.02 -3.00
N ALA A 51 -15.10 23.78 -2.41
CA ALA A 51 -14.11 23.25 -1.51
C ALA A 51 -14.88 22.52 -0.40
N PHE A 52 -14.92 21.19 -0.45
CA PHE A 52 -15.47 20.38 0.62
C PHE A 52 -14.65 20.70 1.88
N SER A 53 -15.27 21.47 2.77
CA SER A 53 -14.67 21.86 4.04
C SER A 53 -14.46 20.59 4.87
N LYS A 54 -13.21 20.34 5.26
CA LYS A 54 -12.79 19.30 6.21
C LYS A 54 -13.78 19.23 7.38
N ARG A 55 -14.39 18.07 7.61
CA ARG A 55 -15.10 17.82 8.87
C ARG A 55 -14.05 17.59 9.96
N ASP A 56 -14.03 18.45 10.98
CA ASP A 56 -13.10 18.34 12.12
C ASP A 56 -13.57 17.31 13.17
N GLY A 57 -14.23 16.25 12.71
CA GLY A 57 -14.68 15.13 13.51
C GLY A 57 -14.51 13.88 12.66
N GLY A 58 -14.20 12.75 13.29
CA GLY A 58 -14.01 11.51 12.56
C GLY A 58 -15.24 11.07 11.78
N PHE A 59 -15.08 9.99 11.02
CA PHE A 59 -16.07 9.48 10.08
C PHE A 59 -17.44 9.23 10.75
N PRO A 60 -18.51 9.88 10.25
CA PRO A 60 -19.85 9.71 10.79
C PRO A 60 -20.58 8.52 10.15
N ASP A 61 -20.85 7.49 10.97
CA ASP A 61 -21.69 6.34 10.62
C ASP A 61 -23.04 6.76 10.03
N GLY A 62 -23.47 6.06 8.98
CA GLY A 62 -24.83 6.21 8.43
C GLY A 62 -25.07 7.49 7.61
N VAL A 63 -24.06 8.35 7.44
CA VAL A 63 -24.21 9.63 6.71
C VAL A 63 -23.93 9.45 5.23
N TYR A 64 -22.77 8.92 4.87
CA TYR A 64 -22.35 8.75 3.47
C TYR A 64 -23.15 7.62 2.82
N ASP A 65 -23.60 7.85 1.59
CA ASP A 65 -24.12 6.79 0.72
C ASP A 65 -22.99 5.86 0.32
N CYS A 66 -23.26 4.57 0.13
CA CYS A 66 -22.24 3.62 -0.31
C CYS A 66 -21.68 3.90 -1.70
N SER A 67 -22.46 4.58 -2.56
CA SER A 67 -22.02 5.06 -3.86
C SER A 67 -21.13 6.31 -3.77
N SER A 68 -21.03 6.94 -2.60
CA SER A 68 -20.19 8.12 -2.36
C SER A 68 -18.86 7.70 -1.74
N PHE A 69 -17.77 8.21 -2.31
CA PHE A 69 -16.44 8.03 -1.73
C PHE A 69 -16.15 9.17 -0.74
N PRO A 70 -15.66 8.89 0.48
CA PRO A 70 -15.48 9.91 1.52
C PRO A 70 -14.14 10.67 1.34
N ASP A 71 -13.99 11.40 0.24
CA ASP A 71 -12.79 12.19 -0.09
C ASP A 71 -12.58 13.45 0.78
N ASP A 72 -13.58 13.83 1.56
CA ASP A 72 -13.49 14.89 2.56
C ASP A 72 -12.80 14.45 3.87
N GLN A 73 -12.51 13.15 4.02
CA GLN A 73 -11.84 12.58 5.19
C GLN A 73 -10.32 12.75 5.11
N ASN A 74 -9.72 13.14 6.23
CA ASN A 74 -8.28 13.39 6.28
C ASN A 74 -7.47 12.14 5.94
N GLY A 75 -6.50 12.30 5.04
CA GLY A 75 -5.59 11.24 4.64
C GLY A 75 -6.11 10.29 3.56
N VAL A 76 -7.42 10.28 3.26
CA VAL A 76 -8.00 9.40 2.25
C VAL A 76 -7.58 9.82 0.84
N VAL A 77 -7.30 8.84 -0.02
CA VAL A 77 -6.91 9.04 -1.43
C VAL A 77 -7.87 8.29 -2.34
N ARG A 78 -8.46 9.02 -3.29
CA ARG A 78 -9.36 8.47 -4.31
C ARG A 78 -8.55 7.80 -5.43
N LEU A 79 -8.86 6.54 -5.75
CA LEU A 79 -8.19 5.75 -6.80
C LEU A 79 -9.13 5.43 -7.96
N ASP A 80 -9.49 6.44 -8.75
CA ASP A 80 -10.47 6.30 -9.85
C ASP A 80 -10.03 5.30 -10.93
N TYR A 81 -8.74 5.25 -11.23
CA TYR A 81 -8.18 4.40 -12.29
C TYR A 81 -8.39 2.89 -12.04
N LEU A 82 -8.71 2.49 -10.79
CA LEU A 82 -9.01 1.10 -10.45
C LEU A 82 -10.41 0.65 -10.88
N GLY A 83 -11.33 1.59 -11.17
CA GLY A 83 -12.70 1.26 -11.61
C GLY A 83 -13.66 0.88 -10.47
N PHE A 84 -13.27 1.04 -9.20
CA PHE A 84 -14.12 0.78 -8.04
C PHE A 84 -14.77 2.04 -7.48
N GLY A 85 -15.02 3.08 -8.27
CA GLY A 85 -15.64 4.32 -7.77
C GLY A 85 -14.79 5.12 -6.77
N GLY A 86 -13.47 4.96 -6.82
CA GLY A 86 -12.49 5.62 -5.93
C GLY A 86 -11.94 4.73 -4.82
N TRP A 87 -12.60 3.61 -4.52
CA TRP A 87 -12.16 2.61 -3.55
C TRP A 87 -10.88 1.88 -4.02
N SER A 88 -10.03 1.44 -3.10
CA SER A 88 -8.88 0.57 -3.43
C SER A 88 -9.33 -0.86 -3.76
N GLY A 89 -10.50 -1.26 -3.26
CA GLY A 89 -11.10 -2.54 -3.60
C GLY A 89 -12.38 -2.77 -2.81
N VAL A 90 -13.22 -3.69 -3.28
CA VAL A 90 -14.50 -3.99 -2.64
C VAL A 90 -14.63 -5.50 -2.47
N GLN A 91 -14.88 -5.94 -1.23
CA GLN A 91 -15.07 -7.35 -0.87
C GLN A 91 -16.52 -7.60 -0.48
N LYS A 92 -17.11 -8.68 -1.00
CA LYS A 92 -18.45 -9.14 -0.58
C LYS A 92 -18.40 -9.69 0.83
N ASN A 93 -19.47 -9.50 1.59
CA ASN A 93 -19.65 -10.21 2.85
C ASN A 93 -20.58 -11.42 2.66
N ASP A 94 -20.12 -12.39 1.85
CA ASP A 94 -20.88 -13.58 1.42
C ASP A 94 -20.30 -14.90 1.97
N GLY A 95 -19.38 -14.81 2.94
CA GLY A 95 -18.63 -15.94 3.51
C GLY A 95 -17.45 -16.43 2.65
N LYS A 96 -17.36 -16.02 1.38
CA LYS A 96 -16.20 -16.29 0.51
C LYS A 96 -15.31 -15.07 0.33
N TYR A 97 -15.82 -13.87 0.63
CA TYR A 97 -15.08 -12.61 0.56
C TYR A 97 -14.51 -12.31 -0.83
N GLY A 98 -15.23 -12.76 -1.87
CA GLY A 98 -14.87 -12.45 -3.25
C GLY A 98 -15.02 -10.96 -3.57
N THR A 99 -14.46 -10.52 -4.69
CA THR A 99 -14.51 -9.11 -5.09
C THR A 99 -15.89 -8.69 -5.62
N ALA A 100 -16.21 -7.41 -5.45
CA ALA A 100 -17.33 -6.72 -6.09
C ALA A 100 -16.81 -5.53 -6.91
N SER A 101 -17.57 -5.12 -7.92
CA SER A 101 -17.23 -3.97 -8.77
C SER A 101 -17.58 -2.62 -8.13
N THR A 102 -18.51 -2.61 -7.18
CA THR A 102 -19.07 -1.39 -6.59
C THR A 102 -19.31 -1.57 -5.10
N CYS A 103 -19.05 -0.52 -4.32
CA CYS A 103 -19.43 -0.46 -2.91
C CYS A 103 -20.96 -0.41 -2.79
N GLN A 104 -21.55 -1.46 -2.24
CA GLN A 104 -23.00 -1.66 -2.18
C GLN A 104 -23.38 -2.47 -0.94
N ASP A 105 -24.66 -2.64 -0.69
CA ASP A 105 -25.10 -3.34 0.51
C ASP A 105 -24.45 -4.71 0.65
N ASN A 106 -24.02 -4.99 1.88
CA ASN A 106 -23.32 -6.21 2.24
C ASN A 106 -21.93 -6.36 1.58
N THR A 107 -21.21 -5.25 1.41
CA THR A 107 -19.78 -5.24 1.03
C THR A 107 -18.93 -4.47 2.03
N TYR A 108 -17.65 -4.84 2.11
CA TYR A 108 -16.58 -4.03 2.69
C TYR A 108 -15.88 -3.24 1.59
N CYS A 109 -15.78 -1.93 1.78
CA CYS A 109 -15.27 -0.97 0.81
C CYS A 109 -13.94 -0.42 1.31
N SER A 110 -12.86 -0.98 0.78
CA SER A 110 -11.49 -0.66 1.15
C SER A 110 -11.03 0.63 0.47
N TYR A 111 -10.21 1.42 1.15
CA TYR A 111 -9.76 2.73 0.70
C TYR A 111 -8.26 2.90 0.91
N ALA A 112 -7.68 3.80 0.11
CA ALA A 112 -6.27 4.18 0.23
C ALA A 112 -6.09 5.36 1.18
N CYS A 113 -4.95 5.34 1.87
CA CYS A 113 -4.46 6.46 2.66
C CYS A 113 -3.21 7.05 2.00
N LYS A 114 -2.92 8.33 2.27
CA LYS A 114 -1.71 9.01 1.79
C LYS A 114 -0.44 8.25 2.19
N PRO A 115 0.68 8.41 1.45
CA PRO A 115 1.97 7.90 1.87
C PRO A 115 2.28 8.27 3.33
N GLY A 116 2.86 7.34 4.09
CA GLY A 116 3.09 7.48 5.53
C GLY A 116 1.91 7.09 6.42
N MET A 117 0.68 7.05 5.89
CA MET A 117 -0.52 6.72 6.65
C MET A 117 -0.99 5.27 6.40
N SER A 118 -1.80 4.76 7.32
CA SER A 118 -2.46 3.46 7.24
C SER A 118 -3.96 3.58 7.41
N LYS A 119 -4.69 2.65 6.78
CA LYS A 119 -6.10 2.39 7.04
C LYS A 119 -6.28 2.10 8.54
N THR A 120 -7.46 2.38 9.08
CA THR A 120 -7.82 2.05 10.48
C THR A 120 -9.05 1.16 10.58
N GLN A 121 -9.74 0.92 9.46
CA GLN A 121 -11.04 0.25 9.42
C GLN A 121 -10.90 -1.15 8.82
N TRP A 122 -11.22 -2.14 9.64
CA TRP A 122 -11.45 -3.54 9.28
C TRP A 122 -12.33 -4.19 10.35
N PRO A 123 -13.13 -5.22 10.02
CA PRO A 123 -13.84 -5.97 11.04
C PRO A 123 -12.84 -6.63 12.00
N SER A 124 -13.13 -6.60 13.31
CA SER A 124 -12.29 -7.29 14.31
C SER A 124 -12.30 -8.81 14.13
N GLU A 125 -13.43 -9.37 13.69
CA GLU A 125 -13.52 -10.76 13.25
C GLU A 125 -13.02 -10.86 11.80
N GLN A 126 -11.91 -11.56 11.62
CA GLN A 126 -11.35 -11.86 10.30
C GLN A 126 -11.74 -13.29 9.88
N PRO A 127 -11.86 -13.58 8.59
CA PRO A 127 -12.18 -14.91 8.09
C PRO A 127 -11.18 -16.00 8.53
N ASP A 128 -11.68 -17.14 9.00
CA ASP A 128 -10.85 -18.28 9.45
C ASP A 128 -10.01 -18.92 8.32
N ASN A 129 -10.36 -18.66 7.05
CA ASN A 129 -9.61 -19.15 5.90
C ASN A 129 -8.32 -18.36 5.64
N GLY A 130 -8.03 -17.33 6.43
CA GLY A 130 -6.81 -16.54 6.35
C GLY A 130 -6.86 -15.38 5.36
N VAL A 131 -7.95 -15.18 4.63
CA VAL A 131 -8.16 -13.95 3.84
C VAL A 131 -8.30 -12.77 4.78
N SER A 132 -7.69 -11.63 4.46
CA SER A 132 -7.98 -10.38 5.17
C SER A 132 -9.20 -9.66 4.58
N VAL A 133 -9.91 -8.94 5.43
CA VAL A 133 -11.06 -8.10 5.08
C VAL A 133 -10.86 -6.74 5.71
N GLY A 134 -11.08 -5.68 4.93
CA GLY A 134 -10.85 -4.32 5.39
C GLY A 134 -11.72 -3.29 4.69
N GLY A 135 -11.82 -2.11 5.30
CA GLY A 135 -12.60 -0.98 4.82
C GLY A 135 -13.87 -0.71 5.63
N LEU A 136 -14.67 0.21 5.09
CA LEU A 136 -15.98 0.58 5.62
C LEU A 136 -17.03 -0.46 5.22
N TYR A 137 -18.01 -0.71 6.09
CA TYR A 137 -19.10 -1.63 5.77
C TYR A 137 -20.30 -0.88 5.21
N CYS A 138 -20.84 -1.35 4.09
CA CYS A 138 -22.06 -0.81 3.50
C CYS A 138 -23.30 -1.60 3.94
N LYS A 139 -24.28 -0.90 4.52
CA LYS A 139 -25.55 -1.45 5.00
C LYS A 139 -26.70 -0.45 4.81
N ASN A 140 -27.81 -0.91 4.24
CA ASN A 140 -28.98 -0.08 3.95
C ASN A 140 -28.64 1.19 3.15
N GLY A 141 -27.75 1.05 2.16
CA GLY A 141 -27.26 2.11 1.30
C GLY A 141 -26.28 3.08 1.97
N LYS A 142 -25.88 2.85 3.24
CA LYS A 142 -25.02 3.75 4.00
C LYS A 142 -23.72 3.09 4.48
N LEU A 143 -22.66 3.90 4.58
CA LEU A 143 -21.35 3.49 5.08
C LEU A 143 -21.25 3.55 6.61
N TYR A 144 -20.57 2.57 7.19
CA TYR A 144 -20.30 2.45 8.62
C TYR A 144 -18.84 2.05 8.89
N LEU A 145 -18.27 2.59 9.97
CA LEU A 145 -17.00 2.16 10.54
C LEU A 145 -17.05 0.67 10.91
N THR A 146 -15.94 -0.03 10.70
CA THR A 146 -15.75 -1.43 11.11
C THR A 146 -14.91 -1.55 12.38
N GLN A 147 -14.11 -0.53 12.72
CA GLN A 147 -13.51 -0.32 14.03
C GLN A 147 -14.14 0.90 14.71
N LYS A 148 -14.97 0.67 15.74
CA LYS A 148 -15.74 1.76 16.39
C LYS A 148 -14.90 2.67 17.28
N ASP A 149 -13.76 2.17 17.76
CA ASP A 149 -12.87 2.91 18.66
C ASP A 149 -11.95 3.90 17.93
N ASN A 150 -11.90 3.84 16.59
CA ASN A 150 -11.15 4.79 15.77
C ASN A 150 -12.05 5.39 14.70
N SER A 151 -12.36 6.69 14.85
CA SER A 151 -13.19 7.40 13.88
C SER A 151 -12.42 7.97 12.70
N ASN A 152 -11.09 8.09 12.78
CA ASN A 152 -10.30 8.57 11.64
C ASN A 152 -10.09 7.43 10.65
N LEU A 153 -10.37 7.62 9.37
CA LEU A 153 -10.19 6.57 8.37
C LEU A 153 -8.71 6.24 8.12
N CYS A 154 -7.85 7.25 8.20
CA CYS A 154 -6.41 7.12 8.03
C CYS A 154 -5.69 7.63 9.27
N GLU A 155 -4.67 6.91 9.71
CA GLU A 155 -3.77 7.31 10.80
C GLU A 155 -2.32 7.34 10.32
N ASP A 156 -1.52 8.23 10.90
CA ASP A 156 -0.08 8.29 10.62
C ASP A 156 0.63 7.04 11.17
N GLY A 157 1.63 6.54 10.45
CA GLY A 157 2.61 5.61 11.02
C GLY A 157 3.46 6.28 12.10
N LYS A 158 4.52 5.59 12.55
CA LYS A 158 5.48 6.18 13.50
C LYS A 158 6.29 7.33 12.90
N GLY A 159 6.30 7.49 11.57
CA GLY A 159 6.96 8.60 10.90
C GLY A 159 8.48 8.50 10.87
N THR A 160 8.99 7.27 11.01
CA THR A 160 10.41 6.91 11.09
C THR A 160 10.92 6.20 9.84
N ALA A 161 10.06 5.89 8.87
CA ALA A 161 10.44 5.25 7.61
C ALA A 161 10.11 6.13 6.38
N TYR A 162 11.01 6.17 5.40
CA TYR A 162 10.75 6.82 4.12
C TYR A 162 11.52 6.19 2.95
N VAL A 163 11.17 6.56 1.72
CA VAL A 163 11.95 6.27 0.50
C VAL A 163 12.48 7.57 -0.05
N LYS A 164 13.77 7.59 -0.39
CA LYS A 164 14.45 8.71 -1.03
C LYS A 164 14.87 8.28 -2.43
N ASN A 165 14.34 8.95 -3.44
CA ASN A 165 14.68 8.69 -4.83
C ASN A 165 15.73 9.71 -5.29
N THR A 166 16.94 9.23 -5.59
CA THR A 166 18.03 10.07 -6.10
C THR A 166 18.20 9.98 -7.62
N LEU A 167 17.39 9.15 -8.28
CA LEU A 167 17.30 9.08 -9.73
C LEU A 167 16.68 10.37 -10.29
N SER A 168 16.86 10.60 -11.60
CA SER A 168 16.18 11.67 -12.32
C SER A 168 14.70 11.34 -12.60
N SER A 169 14.38 10.06 -12.80
CA SER A 169 13.02 9.57 -13.04
C SER A 169 12.26 9.33 -11.74
N ASN A 170 10.94 9.37 -11.78
CA ASN A 170 10.10 8.94 -10.67
C ASN A 170 10.20 7.41 -10.45
N VAL A 171 9.84 6.96 -9.26
CA VAL A 171 9.60 5.53 -8.98
C VAL A 171 8.24 5.43 -8.28
N ALA A 172 7.38 4.55 -8.77
CA ALA A 172 6.13 4.21 -8.10
C ALA A 172 6.28 2.90 -7.34
N ILE A 173 5.98 2.92 -6.04
CA ILE A 173 5.84 1.73 -5.21
C ILE A 173 4.38 1.58 -4.79
N CYS A 174 3.91 0.35 -4.71
CA CYS A 174 2.50 0.04 -4.52
C CYS A 174 2.32 -0.80 -3.27
N ARG A 175 1.78 -0.19 -2.21
CA ARG A 175 1.50 -0.91 -0.96
C ARG A 175 0.34 -1.89 -1.17
N THR A 176 0.44 -3.05 -0.53
CA THR A 176 -0.65 -4.00 -0.41
C THR A 176 -1.82 -3.39 0.38
N ASP A 177 -3.02 -3.50 -0.17
CA ASP A 177 -4.28 -3.13 0.49
C ASP A 177 -4.57 -4.08 1.66
N TYR A 178 -3.94 -3.80 2.82
CA TYR A 178 -3.90 -4.71 3.94
C TYR A 178 -4.14 -4.03 5.31
N PRO A 179 -5.12 -4.52 6.10
CA PRO A 179 -6.11 -5.54 5.75
C PRO A 179 -7.09 -5.04 4.67
N GLY A 180 -7.56 -5.93 3.80
CA GLY A 180 -8.40 -5.54 2.65
C GLY A 180 -8.38 -6.55 1.52
N THR A 181 -8.39 -6.06 0.28
CA THR A 181 -8.38 -6.92 -0.90
C THR A 181 -7.05 -7.61 -1.18
N GLU A 182 -5.98 -7.21 -0.48
CA GLU A 182 -4.61 -7.71 -0.69
C GLU A 182 -4.05 -7.39 -2.08
N ASN A 183 -4.68 -6.46 -2.81
CA ASN A 183 -4.16 -5.93 -4.06
C ASN A 183 -2.99 -4.97 -3.80
N MET A 184 -2.04 -4.93 -4.73
CA MET A 184 -0.85 -4.08 -4.66
C MET A 184 -1.12 -2.75 -5.34
N ASN A 185 -2.06 -1.99 -4.79
CA ASN A 185 -2.66 -0.87 -5.50
C ASN A 185 -2.74 0.43 -4.69
N ILE A 186 -2.17 0.49 -3.49
CA ILE A 186 -2.12 1.71 -2.70
C ILE A 186 -0.86 2.50 -3.13
N PRO A 187 -0.98 3.59 -3.89
CA PRO A 187 0.16 4.15 -4.60
C PRO A 187 1.03 5.03 -3.70
N THR A 188 2.34 4.99 -3.93
CA THR A 188 3.30 5.99 -3.47
C THR A 188 4.23 6.31 -4.62
N ASN A 189 4.05 7.49 -5.23
CA ASN A 189 4.92 7.99 -6.28
C ASN A 189 6.03 8.87 -5.68
N ILE A 190 7.29 8.50 -5.91
CA ILE A 190 8.46 9.25 -5.46
C ILE A 190 9.12 9.90 -6.68
N ASP A 191 8.91 11.20 -6.85
CA ASP A 191 9.54 11.97 -7.93
C ASP A 191 11.08 11.92 -7.83
N GLY A 192 11.75 12.10 -8.97
CA GLY A 192 13.20 12.17 -9.02
C GLY A 192 13.77 13.29 -8.14
N GLY A 193 14.81 12.99 -7.37
CA GLY A 193 15.40 13.91 -6.40
C GLY A 193 14.54 14.19 -5.17
N SER A 194 13.44 13.46 -4.96
CA SER A 194 12.49 13.67 -3.85
C SER A 194 12.48 12.51 -2.86
N LYS A 195 11.62 12.61 -1.83
CA LYS A 195 11.35 11.54 -0.87
C LYS A 195 9.87 11.48 -0.52
N GLN A 196 9.39 10.30 -0.15
CA GLN A 196 8.04 10.07 0.37
C GLN A 196 8.09 9.24 1.65
N PRO A 197 7.25 9.53 2.66
CA PRO A 197 7.16 8.69 3.84
C PRO A 197 6.59 7.31 3.50
N LEU A 198 7.08 6.30 4.21
CA LEU A 198 6.49 4.97 4.22
C LEU A 198 5.61 4.83 5.44
N SER A 199 4.60 3.98 5.33
CA SER A 199 3.90 3.52 6.51
C SER A 199 4.81 2.59 7.29
N ASP A 200 5.03 2.95 8.54
CA ASP A 200 5.71 2.19 9.58
C ASP A 200 4.75 2.03 10.75
N VAL A 201 3.72 1.20 10.53
CA VAL A 201 2.74 0.88 11.57
C VAL A 201 3.42 0.36 12.82
N ASP A 202 2.88 0.72 13.98
CA ASP A 202 3.25 0.10 15.24
C ASP A 202 2.71 -1.34 15.25
N GLU A 203 3.57 -2.30 14.94
CA GLU A 203 3.18 -3.70 14.73
C GLU A 203 2.61 -4.33 16.02
N ASP A 204 2.87 -3.73 17.18
CA ASP A 204 2.34 -4.18 18.47
C ASP A 204 0.85 -3.86 18.66
N SER A 205 0.34 -2.81 18.01
CA SER A 205 -1.05 -2.35 18.19
C SER A 205 -1.87 -2.25 16.90
N TYR A 206 -1.25 -2.40 15.73
CA TYR A 206 -1.95 -2.38 14.45
C TYR A 206 -2.66 -3.73 14.19
N TYR A 207 -2.99 -4.01 12.93
CA TYR A 207 -3.60 -5.25 12.48
C TYR A 207 -2.71 -6.48 12.76
N ASN A 208 -3.30 -7.51 13.34
CA ASN A 208 -2.66 -8.81 13.56
C ASN A 208 -3.34 -9.88 12.68
N TRP A 209 -2.54 -10.68 11.98
CA TRP A 209 -3.00 -11.79 11.15
C TRP A 209 -2.67 -13.13 11.81
N GLY A 210 -3.69 -13.93 12.13
CA GLY A 210 -3.49 -15.21 12.82
C GLY A 210 -2.73 -15.07 14.17
N GLY A 211 -2.94 -13.95 14.87
CA GLY A 211 -2.23 -13.61 16.10
C GLY A 211 -0.79 -13.15 15.92
N LYS A 212 -0.35 -12.89 14.68
CA LYS A 212 0.99 -12.40 14.35
C LYS A 212 0.95 -10.94 13.93
N LYS A 213 2.00 -10.22 14.34
CA LYS A 213 2.30 -8.85 13.93
C LYS A 213 2.36 -8.71 12.42
N THR A 214 1.92 -7.58 11.90
CA THR A 214 1.96 -7.28 10.46
C THR A 214 2.62 -5.93 10.21
N SER A 215 3.33 -5.83 9.09
CA SER A 215 4.00 -4.62 8.63
C SER A 215 3.48 -4.21 7.26
N ALA A 216 3.77 -2.99 6.83
CA ALA A 216 3.40 -2.54 5.50
C ALA A 216 4.31 -3.20 4.45
N GLN A 217 3.71 -3.77 3.42
CA GLN A 217 4.41 -4.40 2.30
C GLN A 217 4.17 -3.61 1.02
N TYR A 218 5.23 -3.35 0.25
CA TYR A 218 5.22 -2.53 -0.95
C TYR A 218 5.85 -3.28 -2.12
N TYR A 219 5.20 -3.22 -3.27
CA TYR A 219 5.72 -3.78 -4.51
C TYR A 219 6.42 -2.67 -5.28
N VAL A 220 7.68 -2.90 -5.63
CA VAL A 220 8.63 -1.89 -6.11
C VAL A 220 8.83 -2.08 -7.61
N ASN A 221 8.53 -1.04 -8.37
CA ASN A 221 8.53 -1.08 -9.83
C ASN A 221 9.77 -0.40 -10.41
N LYS A 222 10.00 -0.62 -11.71
CA LYS A 222 11.05 0.09 -12.47
C LYS A 222 10.82 1.60 -12.51
N SER A 223 11.88 2.34 -12.76
CA SER A 223 11.84 3.81 -12.82
C SER A 223 11.03 4.33 -14.02
N GLY A 224 10.51 5.55 -13.91
CA GLY A 224 9.81 6.25 -14.99
C GLY A 224 8.38 5.78 -15.28
N ARG A 225 7.82 4.90 -14.44
CA ARG A 225 6.44 4.38 -14.58
C ARG A 225 5.49 5.14 -13.66
N SER A 226 4.30 5.51 -14.16
CA SER A 226 3.27 6.16 -13.33
C SER A 226 2.67 5.18 -12.33
N ALA A 227 2.13 5.67 -11.21
CA ALA A 227 1.47 4.81 -10.23
C ALA A 227 0.21 4.16 -10.81
N GLU A 228 -0.51 4.87 -11.66
CA GLU A 228 -1.70 4.40 -12.37
C GLU A 228 -1.39 3.21 -13.29
N ASP A 229 -0.19 3.15 -13.87
CA ASP A 229 0.23 2.06 -14.75
C ASP A 229 0.70 0.81 -13.99
N VAL A 230 1.20 0.95 -12.76
CA VAL A 230 1.91 -0.13 -12.06
C VAL A 230 1.28 -0.56 -10.73
N CYS A 231 0.45 0.29 -10.12
CA CYS A 231 -0.31 -0.04 -8.91
C CYS A 231 -1.68 -0.61 -9.28
N VAL A 232 -1.65 -1.62 -10.13
CA VAL A 232 -2.80 -2.38 -10.66
C VAL A 232 -2.46 -3.87 -10.63
N TRP A 233 -3.46 -4.74 -10.70
CA TRP A 233 -3.23 -6.18 -10.80
C TRP A 233 -2.63 -6.54 -12.18
N GLY A 234 -1.54 -7.32 -12.20
CA GLY A 234 -0.86 -7.74 -13.42
C GLY A 234 -1.10 -9.21 -13.77
N ASN A 235 -0.62 -9.60 -14.95
CA ASN A 235 -0.65 -10.96 -15.48
C ASN A 235 0.75 -11.58 -15.48
N GLU A 236 0.82 -12.90 -15.57
CA GLU A 236 2.09 -13.61 -15.68
C GLU A 236 2.94 -13.07 -16.84
N GLY A 237 4.17 -12.69 -16.53
CA GLY A 237 5.11 -12.07 -17.47
C GLY A 237 5.14 -10.54 -17.45
N ASP A 238 4.17 -9.89 -16.76
CA ASP A 238 4.27 -8.46 -16.46
C ASP A 238 5.41 -8.17 -15.46
N ASP A 239 5.82 -6.90 -15.34
CA ASP A 239 6.86 -6.43 -14.42
C ASP A 239 6.35 -5.40 -13.40
N TYR A 240 5.04 -5.42 -13.13
CA TYR A 240 4.34 -4.52 -12.22
C TYR A 240 3.23 -5.25 -11.45
N GLY A 241 2.57 -4.53 -10.54
CA GLY A 241 1.50 -5.11 -9.73
C GLY A 241 2.01 -6.28 -8.87
N ASN A 242 1.28 -7.40 -8.90
CA ASN A 242 1.71 -8.65 -8.26
C ASN A 242 2.97 -9.28 -8.87
N TRP A 243 3.41 -8.83 -10.05
CA TRP A 243 4.62 -9.28 -10.74
C TRP A 243 5.76 -8.25 -10.69
N ALA A 244 5.64 -7.22 -9.84
CA ALA A 244 6.72 -6.25 -9.64
C ALA A 244 8.04 -6.95 -9.23
N PRO A 245 9.22 -6.46 -9.63
CA PRO A 245 10.50 -7.13 -9.38
C PRO A 245 10.85 -7.42 -7.91
N MET A 246 10.42 -6.55 -7.00
CA MET A 246 10.91 -6.54 -5.62
C MET A 246 9.83 -6.09 -4.65
N ASN A 247 9.95 -6.54 -3.40
CA ASN A 247 9.09 -6.14 -2.30
C ASN A 247 9.90 -5.38 -1.23
N PHE A 248 9.35 -4.30 -0.69
CA PHE A 248 9.80 -3.68 0.55
C PHE A 248 8.86 -4.01 1.70
N GLY A 249 9.44 -4.26 2.88
CA GLY A 249 8.72 -4.26 4.16
C GLY A 249 9.09 -3.03 4.99
N SER A 250 8.11 -2.47 5.69
CA SER A 250 8.29 -1.34 6.61
C SER A 250 7.36 -1.47 7.82
N GLY A 251 7.93 -1.42 9.02
CA GLY A 251 7.18 -1.53 10.28
C GLY A 251 7.98 -1.02 11.47
N TYR A 252 7.30 -0.88 12.62
CA TYR A 252 7.91 -0.46 13.87
C TYR A 252 7.52 -1.39 15.00
N THR A 253 8.51 -1.91 15.73
CA THR A 253 8.30 -2.70 16.95
C THR A 253 9.58 -2.76 17.76
N ASP A 254 9.48 -3.03 19.07
CA ASP A 254 10.65 -3.11 19.98
C ASP A 254 11.51 -1.84 19.97
N GLY A 255 10.86 -0.68 19.83
CA GLY A 255 11.55 0.62 19.79
C GLY A 255 12.37 0.90 18.52
N LYS A 256 12.21 0.08 17.47
CA LYS A 256 13.02 0.11 16.25
C LYS A 256 12.14 0.17 15.00
N THR A 257 12.65 0.85 13.99
CA THR A 257 12.10 0.79 12.63
C THR A 257 12.73 -0.39 11.90
N TRP A 258 11.93 -1.24 11.29
CA TRP A 258 12.37 -2.40 10.53
C TRP A 258 12.09 -2.18 9.06
N LEU A 259 13.14 -2.27 8.24
CA LEU A 259 13.07 -2.24 6.79
C LEU A 259 13.58 -3.56 6.21
N SER A 260 12.87 -4.09 5.22
CA SER A 260 13.31 -5.26 4.47
C SER A 260 13.18 -5.02 2.97
N MET A 261 14.03 -5.68 2.19
CA MET A 261 13.87 -5.77 0.74
C MET A 261 14.12 -7.21 0.30
N SER A 262 13.31 -7.72 -0.63
CA SER A 262 13.46 -9.07 -1.15
C SER A 262 12.97 -9.15 -2.59
N PHE A 263 13.50 -10.10 -3.36
CA PHE A 263 12.90 -10.41 -4.65
C PHE A 263 11.43 -10.82 -4.47
N ASN A 264 10.60 -10.42 -5.42
CA ASN A 264 9.25 -10.98 -5.53
C ASN A 264 9.38 -12.38 -6.15
N PRO A 265 8.99 -13.47 -5.46
CA PRO A 265 9.16 -14.83 -5.96
C PRO A 265 8.31 -15.14 -7.19
N LEU A 266 7.30 -14.31 -7.53
CA LEU A 266 6.54 -14.45 -8.76
C LEU A 266 7.29 -13.91 -9.98
N SER A 267 8.24 -12.99 -9.79
CA SER A 267 8.85 -12.26 -10.89
C SER A 267 10.29 -12.70 -11.13
N SER A 268 10.67 -12.83 -12.41
CA SER A 268 12.07 -12.90 -12.83
C SER A 268 12.64 -11.53 -13.22
N ALA A 269 11.79 -10.49 -13.26
CA ALA A 269 12.21 -9.15 -13.61
C ALA A 269 13.15 -8.58 -12.54
N LYS A 270 14.01 -7.66 -12.98
CA LYS A 270 14.95 -6.93 -12.13
C LYS A 270 14.67 -5.44 -12.22
N LEU A 271 14.95 -4.72 -11.13
CA LEU A 271 14.92 -3.26 -11.14
C LEU A 271 16.06 -2.72 -12.01
N ASP A 272 15.83 -1.53 -12.56
CA ASP A 272 16.73 -0.76 -13.43
C ASP A 272 17.58 0.26 -12.66
N TYR A 273 17.59 0.17 -11.33
CA TYR A 273 18.34 1.03 -10.41
C TYR A 273 18.74 0.24 -9.16
N ASN A 274 19.66 0.81 -8.39
CA ASN A 274 20.19 0.23 -7.17
C ASN A 274 19.44 0.75 -5.94
N ILE A 275 19.49 -0.02 -4.85
CA ILE A 275 18.81 0.36 -3.60
C ILE A 275 19.74 0.08 -2.43
N ARG A 276 19.73 0.95 -1.42
CA ARG A 276 20.40 0.67 -0.14
C ARG A 276 19.58 1.16 1.04
N ILE A 277 19.65 0.44 2.14
CA ILE A 277 19.06 0.88 3.40
C ILE A 277 20.06 1.79 4.11
N LYS A 278 19.57 2.92 4.60
CA LYS A 278 20.32 3.91 5.37
C LYS A 278 19.54 4.40 6.58
N SER A 279 20.25 5.04 7.49
CA SER A 279 19.68 5.79 8.60
C SER A 279 19.92 7.29 8.43
N ASP A 280 19.02 8.09 8.98
CA ASP A 280 19.18 9.52 9.20
C ASP A 280 19.11 9.78 10.72
N GLY A 281 20.26 10.08 11.32
CA GLY A 281 20.40 10.25 12.77
C GLY A 281 20.32 8.96 13.60
N GLY A 282 20.36 7.79 12.96
CA GLY A 282 20.18 6.47 13.59
C GLY A 282 21.32 5.49 13.40
N SER A 283 21.25 4.34 14.08
CA SER A 283 22.18 3.21 13.89
C SER A 283 21.51 2.03 13.20
N LEU A 284 22.09 1.56 12.10
CA LEU A 284 21.66 0.34 11.43
C LEU A 284 22.20 -0.90 12.16
N SER A 285 21.43 -1.98 12.22
CA SER A 285 21.91 -3.28 12.72
C SER A 285 22.91 -3.97 11.79
N GLY A 286 23.02 -3.51 10.55
CA GLY A 286 23.95 -4.00 9.53
C GLY A 286 23.68 -3.28 8.21
N ASP A 287 24.55 -3.51 7.23
CA ASP A 287 24.41 -2.98 5.88
C ASP A 287 23.58 -3.93 5.00
N CYS A 288 22.75 -3.33 4.14
CA CYS A 288 22.07 -4.01 3.07
C CYS A 288 21.92 -3.11 1.84
N TYR A 289 22.26 -3.66 0.69
CA TYR A 289 22.07 -3.01 -0.60
C TYR A 289 21.78 -4.04 -1.70
N TYR A 290 21.01 -3.60 -2.68
CA TYR A 290 20.75 -4.26 -3.95
C TYR A 290 21.50 -3.49 -5.04
N GLU A 291 22.44 -4.15 -5.71
CA GLU A 291 23.20 -3.60 -6.83
C GLU A 291 23.26 -4.62 -7.96
N ASP A 292 23.12 -4.15 -9.20
CA ASP A 292 23.31 -4.95 -10.42
C ASP A 292 22.57 -6.31 -10.41
N GLY A 293 21.35 -6.32 -9.86
CA GLY A 293 20.50 -7.51 -9.86
C GLY A 293 20.64 -8.45 -8.66
N SER A 294 21.48 -8.12 -7.67
CA SER A 294 21.82 -8.98 -6.53
C SER A 294 21.84 -8.23 -5.20
N PHE A 295 21.59 -8.94 -4.09
CA PHE A 295 21.68 -8.40 -2.73
C PHE A 295 23.07 -8.60 -2.13
N HIS A 296 23.49 -7.63 -1.33
CA HIS A 296 24.79 -7.55 -0.68
C HIS A 296 24.67 -6.90 0.70
N GLY A 297 25.72 -7.06 1.50
CA GLY A 297 25.82 -6.54 2.87
C GLY A 297 25.71 -7.65 3.93
N SER A 298 26.01 -7.30 5.17
CA SER A 298 26.09 -8.24 6.30
C SER A 298 24.76 -8.87 6.68
N THR A 299 23.62 -8.26 6.30
CA THR A 299 22.28 -8.81 6.57
C THR A 299 21.63 -9.45 5.34
N ALA A 300 22.34 -9.52 4.21
CA ALA A 300 21.81 -10.02 2.95
C ALA A 300 22.09 -11.51 2.73
N ASP A 301 21.13 -12.17 2.08
CA ASP A 301 21.28 -13.47 1.43
C ASP A 301 20.89 -13.37 -0.05
N SER A 302 20.77 -14.50 -0.76
CA SER A 302 20.42 -14.52 -2.19
C SER A 302 19.01 -14.02 -2.52
N SER A 303 18.15 -13.86 -1.52
CA SER A 303 16.72 -13.62 -1.62
C SER A 303 16.34 -12.21 -1.20
N GLY A 304 17.12 -11.62 -0.29
CA GLY A 304 16.84 -10.31 0.28
C GLY A 304 17.67 -10.02 1.52
N CYS A 305 17.21 -9.04 2.29
CA CYS A 305 17.80 -8.67 3.56
C CYS A 305 16.75 -8.02 4.47
N THR A 306 17.09 -7.90 5.76
CA THR A 306 16.30 -7.14 6.73
C THR A 306 17.24 -6.38 7.65
N VAL A 307 16.89 -5.12 7.95
CA VAL A 307 17.68 -4.24 8.80
C VAL A 307 16.75 -3.54 9.78
N SER A 308 17.19 -3.45 11.04
CA SER A 308 16.58 -2.55 12.02
C SER A 308 17.39 -1.27 12.15
N VAL A 309 16.70 -0.16 12.38
CA VAL A 309 17.29 1.14 12.71
C VAL A 309 16.85 1.53 14.10
N THR A 310 17.85 1.79 14.96
CA THR A 310 17.63 2.26 16.33
C THR A 310 18.00 3.74 16.44
N GLY A 311 17.05 4.56 16.90
CA GLY A 311 17.17 6.02 16.90
C GLY A 311 17.09 6.59 15.49
N GLY A 312 16.55 7.81 15.35
CA GLY A 312 16.42 8.47 14.05
C GLY A 312 15.44 7.78 13.09
N ASN A 313 15.64 8.02 11.79
CA ASN A 313 14.79 7.49 10.73
C ASN A 313 15.53 6.44 9.88
N ALA A 314 14.81 5.47 9.36
CA ALA A 314 15.26 4.49 8.38
C ALA A 314 14.78 4.88 6.98
N TYR A 315 15.59 4.62 5.95
CA TYR A 315 15.11 4.82 4.58
C TYR A 315 15.76 3.91 3.56
N PHE A 316 15.00 3.65 2.49
CA PHE A 316 15.53 3.14 1.23
C PHE A 316 16.02 4.33 0.39
N GLU A 317 17.28 4.30 -0.05
CA GLU A 317 17.79 5.20 -1.08
C GLU A 317 17.80 4.47 -2.43
N LEU A 318 17.07 5.01 -3.41
CA LEU A 318 17.07 4.54 -4.80
C LEU A 318 18.10 5.38 -5.58
N TYR A 319 19.08 4.75 -6.23
CA TYR A 319 20.23 5.44 -6.84
C TYR A 319 20.79 4.73 -8.08
#